data_AF-A0AAV6K544-F1
#
_entry.id   AF-A0AAV6K544-F1
#
_cell.length_a   1.000
_cell.length_b   1.000
_cell.length_c   1.000
_cell.angle_alpha   90.00
_cell.angle_beta   90.00
_cell.angle_gamma   90.00
#
_symmetry.space_group_name_H-M   'P 1'
#
loop_
_entity.id
_entity.type
_entity.pdbx_description
1 polymer ?
#
loop_
_entity_poly.entity_id
_entity_poly.type
_entity_poly.pdbx_seq_one_letter_code
_entity_poly.pdbx_strand_id
1 'polypeptide(L)' 'MAETSHKVLAVDVCSDKIKHLLESAEASVPWADRIQFHCINIKNDSRLEGLIKMADLVVFGSLCHET' A
#
# COMPACT_ATOMS: atom_id res chain seq x y z
N MET A 1 5.02 20.02 -6.06
CA MET A 1 5.44 18.61 -5.91
C MET A 1 5.80 18.09 -7.28
N ALA A 2 6.98 17.48 -7.44
CA ALA A 2 7.30 16.76 -8.68
C ALA A 2 6.51 15.44 -8.68
N GLU A 3 5.85 15.12 -9.81
CA GLU A 3 5.26 13.80 -10.00
C GLU A 3 6.40 12.76 -10.01
N THR A 4 6.17 11.62 -9.35
CA THR A 4 7.14 10.51 -9.34
C THR A 4 6.53 9.27 -9.97
N SER A 5 7.36 8.48 -10.64
CA SER A 5 6.95 7.23 -11.31
C SER A 5 6.96 6.01 -10.39
N HIS A 6 7.01 6.20 -9.07
CA HIS A 6 7.07 5.09 -8.11
C HIS A 6 5.74 4.31 -8.08
N LYS A 7 5.86 2.99 -7.94
CA LYS A 7 4.74 2.10 -7.60
C LYS A 7 4.72 1.88 -6.10
N VAL A 8 3.52 1.80 -5.53
CA VAL A 8 3.29 1.69 -4.09
C VAL A 8 2.53 0.40 -3.80
N LEU A 9 3.12 -0.46 -2.98
CA LEU A 9 2.45 -1.60 -2.36
C LEU A 9 1.99 -1.17 -0.98
N ALA A 10 0.71 -0.79 -0.86
CA ALA A 10 0.12 -0.41 0.42
C ALA A 10 -0.29 -1.66 1.19
N VAL A 11 0.27 -1.85 2.39
CA VAL A 11 0.04 -3.02 3.23
C VAL A 11 -0.55 -2.56 4.56
N ASP A 12 -1.78 -2.98 4.85
CA ASP A 12 -2.47 -2.71 6.11
C ASP A 12 -3.56 -3.77 6.33
N VAL A 13 -4.12 -3.87 7.53
CA VAL A 13 -5.32 -4.69 7.80
C VAL A 13 -6.60 -4.01 7.33
N CYS A 14 -6.57 -2.69 7.10
CA CYS A 14 -7.74 -1.95 6.60
C CYS A 14 -7.34 -0.87 5.59
N SER A 15 -8.18 -0.68 4.55
CA SER A 15 -7.97 0.32 3.50
C SER A 15 -8.65 1.67 3.76
N ASP A 16 -9.46 1.83 4.81
CA ASP A 16 -10.31 3.02 5.02
C ASP A 16 -9.56 4.35 4.85
N LYS A 17 -8.34 4.45 5.38
CA LYS A 17 -7.51 5.66 5.31
C LYS A 17 -7.09 6.03 3.89
N ILE A 18 -7.00 5.07 2.98
CA ILE A 18 -6.56 5.25 1.58
C ILE A 18 -7.65 4.89 0.58
N LYS A 19 -8.87 4.59 1.03
CA LYS A 19 -9.96 4.09 0.17
C LYS A 19 -10.28 5.05 -0.96
N HIS A 20 -10.28 6.35 -0.67
CA HIS A 20 -10.46 7.41 -1.67
C HIS A 20 -9.39 7.38 -2.77
N LEU A 21 -8.17 6.90 -2.47
CA LEU A 21 -7.14 6.70 -3.49
C LEU A 21 -7.49 5.49 -4.36
N LEU A 22 -7.93 4.39 -3.75
CA LEU A 22 -8.30 3.17 -4.48
C LEU A 22 -9.57 3.34 -5.33
N GLU A 23 -10.55 4.11 -4.85
CA GLU A 23 -11.80 4.40 -5.57
C GLU A 23 -11.62 5.48 -6.64
N SER A 24 -10.73 6.46 -6.41
CA SER A 24 -10.38 7.45 -7.45
C SER A 24 -9.49 6.86 -8.55
N ALA A 25 -9.14 5.56 -8.48
CA ALA A 25 -8.46 4.84 -9.54
C ALA A 25 -9.36 4.56 -10.77
N GLU A 26 -10.46 5.30 -10.94
CA GLU A 26 -11.16 5.41 -12.22
C GLU A 26 -10.19 6.02 -13.26
N ALA A 27 -10.25 5.55 -14.51
CA ALA A 27 -9.20 5.62 -15.54
C ALA A 27 -8.61 7.02 -15.91
N SER A 28 -9.04 8.09 -15.25
CA SER A 28 -8.66 9.48 -15.52
C SER A 28 -7.48 9.99 -14.67
N VAL A 29 -7.02 9.23 -13.66
CA VAL A 29 -6.00 9.71 -12.71
C VAL A 29 -4.64 9.05 -12.94
N PRO A 30 -3.54 9.81 -13.11
CA PRO A 30 -2.24 9.27 -13.57
C PRO A 30 -1.56 8.27 -12.64
N TRP A 31 -2.01 8.16 -11.39
CA TRP A 31 -1.49 7.25 -10.38
C TRP A 31 -2.39 6.03 -10.11
N ALA A 32 -3.55 5.92 -10.79
CA ALA A 32 -4.53 4.86 -10.59
C ALA A 32 -3.94 3.43 -10.69
N ASP A 33 -3.03 3.18 -11.63
CA ASP A 33 -2.34 1.88 -11.79
C ASP A 33 -1.10 1.72 -10.89
N ARG A 34 -0.69 2.79 -10.19
CA ARG A 34 0.57 2.83 -9.44
C ARG A 34 0.42 2.35 -7.99
N ILE A 35 -0.78 2.30 -7.44
CA ILE A 35 -1.03 1.92 -6.04
C ILE A 35 -1.79 0.60 -5.98
N GLN A 36 -1.23 -0.40 -5.28
CA GLN A 36 -1.87 -1.68 -5.03
C GLN A 36 -2.03 -1.89 -3.53
N PHE A 37 -3.24 -2.23 -3.09
CA PHE A 37 -3.52 -2.51 -1.69
C PHE A 37 -3.54 -4.01 -1.39
N HIS A 38 -2.83 -4.40 -0.33
CA HIS A 38 -2.79 -5.76 0.18
C HIS A 38 -3.28 -5.79 1.64
N CYS A 39 -4.45 -6.41 1.85
CA CYS A 39 -4.98 -6.66 3.18
C CYS A 39 -4.18 -7.76 3.88
N ILE A 40 -3.25 -7.37 4.75
CA ILE A 40 -2.27 -8.24 5.40
C ILE A 40 -2.08 -7.82 6.84
N ASN A 41 -2.10 -8.80 7.74
CA ASN A 41 -1.61 -8.64 9.11
C ASN A 41 -0.12 -8.96 9.14
N ILE A 42 0.71 -7.94 9.35
CA ILE A 42 2.17 -8.06 9.32
C ILE A 42 2.74 -9.00 10.39
N LYS A 43 1.96 -9.36 11.42
CA LYS A 43 2.42 -10.26 12.49
C LYS A 43 2.46 -11.74 12.09
N ASN A 44 1.58 -12.17 11.18
CA ASN A 44 1.33 -13.60 10.98
C ASN A 44 0.94 -13.97 9.54
N ASP A 45 1.40 -13.22 8.54
CA ASP A 45 1.11 -13.49 7.14
C ASP A 45 2.40 -13.74 6.35
N SER A 46 2.54 -14.95 5.79
CA SER A 46 3.72 -15.38 5.03
C SER A 46 3.89 -14.63 3.71
N ARG A 47 2.83 -14.02 3.17
CA ARG A 47 2.90 -13.24 1.92
C ARG A 47 3.70 -11.96 2.08
N LEU A 48 3.85 -11.45 3.32
CA LEU A 48 4.60 -10.24 3.61
C LEU A 48 6.06 -10.34 3.12
N GLU A 49 6.70 -11.50 3.33
CA GLU A 49 8.08 -11.70 2.90
C GLU A 49 8.23 -11.54 1.38
N GLY A 50 7.26 -12.06 0.61
CA GLY A 50 7.23 -11.91 -0.84
C GLY A 50 7.10 -10.45 -1.25
N LEU A 51 6.20 -9.69 -0.61
CA LEU A 51 6.01 -8.26 -0.89
C LEU A 51 7.27 -7.44 -0.59
N ILE A 52 7.95 -7.73 0.53
CA ILE A 52 9.21 -7.07 0.90
C ILE A 52 10.28 -7.36 -0.16
N LYS A 53 10.40 -8.60 -0.62
CA LYS A 53 11.38 -8.98 -1.66
C LYS A 53 11.11 -8.36 -3.03
N MET A 54 9.86 -7.95 -3.30
CA MET A 54 9.48 -7.27 -4.54
C MET A 54 9.65 -5.75 -4.48
N ALA A 55 9.83 -5.17 -3.28
CA ALA A 55 9.90 -3.73 -3.10
C ALA A 55 11.36 -3.24 -3.09
N ASP A 56 11.65 -2.15 -3.82
CA ASP A 56 12.95 -1.48 -3.78
C ASP A 56 13.17 -0.72 -2.46
N LEU A 57 12.08 -0.26 -1.82
CA LEU A 57 12.10 0.49 -0.57
C LEU A 57 10.92 0.08 0.29
N VAL A 58 11.19 -0.21 1.56
CA VAL A 58 10.18 -0.51 2.58
C VAL A 58 10.13 0.63 3.59
N VAL A 59 8.93 1.21 3.78
CA VAL A 59 8.68 2.26 4.76
C VAL A 59 7.70 1.73 5.81
N PHE A 60 8.11 1.77 7.08
CA PHE A 60 7.25 1.38 8.20
C PHE A 60 6.58 2.63 8.78
N GLY A 61 5.27 2.76 8.58
CA GLY A 61 4.42 3.73 9.27
C GLY A 61 3.98 3.16 10.61
N SER A 62 4.13 3.93 11.69
CA SER A 62 3.98 3.51 13.08
C SER A 62 2.73 2.68 13.40
N LEU A 63 3.00 1.47 13.92
CA LEU A 63 2.24 0.55 14.77
C LEU A 63 0.70 0.57 14.72
N CYS A 64 0.14 -0.60 14.41
CA CYS A 64 -1.13 -1.05 14.98
C CYS A 64 -1.16 -0.71 16.48
N HIS A 65 -1.97 0.26 16.86
CA HIS A 65 -2.35 0.44 18.26
C HIS A 65 -3.29 -0.72 18.59
N GLU A 66 -2.75 -1.80 19.16
CA GLU A 66 -3.56 -2.82 19.82
C GLU A 66 -4.37 -2.13 20.92
N THR A 67 -5.69 -2.16 20.79
CA THR A 67 -6.62 -1.80 21.86
C THR A 67 -7.17 -3.09 22.44
#